data_AF-A0A9D8L0A9-F1
#
_entry.id   AF-A0A9D8L0A9-F1
#
_cell.length_a   1.000
_cell.length_b   1.000
_cell.length_c   1.000
_cell.angle_alpha   90.00
_cell.angle_beta   90.00
_cell.angle_gamma   90.00
#
_symmetry.space_group_name_H-M   'P 1'
#
loop_
_entity.id
_entity.type
_entity.pdbx_description
1 polymer ?
#
loop_
_entity_poly.entity_id
_entity_poly.type
_entity_poly.pdbx_seq_one_letter_code
_entity_poly.pdbx_strand_id
1 'polypeptide(L)' 'MSQQTEAERELAGLLVQSLNLEDVDPAAIDPEAALFNDGLGLDSIDALELALAIGKRYGFQLR' A
#
# COMPACT_ATOMS: atom_id res chain seq x y z
N MET A 1 -14.67 -4.09 -11.32
CA MET A 1 -14.29 -4.06 -9.89
C MET A 1 -13.44 -5.29 -9.65
N SER A 2 -12.13 -5.12 -9.70
CA SER A 2 -11.15 -6.15 -9.40
C SER A 2 -11.43 -6.62 -7.96
N GLN A 3 -11.85 -7.88 -7.78
CA GLN A 3 -12.05 -8.40 -6.43
C GLN A 3 -10.68 -8.58 -5.81
N GLN A 4 -10.36 -7.76 -4.80
CA GLN A 4 -9.12 -7.91 -4.05
C GLN A 4 -9.03 -9.32 -3.44
N THR A 5 -7.88 -9.95 -3.55
CA THR A 5 -7.52 -11.14 -2.77
C THR A 5 -7.40 -10.79 -1.28
N GLU A 6 -7.35 -11.81 -0.42
CA GLU A 6 -7.16 -11.57 1.02
C GLU A 6 -5.81 -10.90 1.32
N ALA A 7 -4.75 -11.28 0.58
CA ALA A 7 -3.45 -10.65 0.66
C ALA A 7 -3.47 -9.19 0.19
N GLU A 8 -4.18 -8.89 -0.92
CA GLU A 8 -4.34 -7.53 -1.43
C GLU A 8 -5.11 -6.63 -0.45
N ARG A 9 -6.16 -7.15 0.20
CA ARG A 9 -6.88 -6.43 1.26
C ARG A 9 -5.98 -6.10 2.45
N GLU A 10 -5.16 -7.05 2.89
CA GLU A 10 -4.21 -6.80 3.97
C GLU A 10 -3.19 -5.73 3.56
N LEU A 11 -2.64 -5.83 2.35
CA LEU A 11 -1.66 -4.88 1.84
C LEU A 11 -2.27 -3.48 1.64
N ALA A 12 -3.50 -3.38 1.15
CA ALA A 12 -4.24 -2.13 1.03
C ALA A 12 -4.47 -1.48 2.39
N GLY A 13 -4.86 -2.26 3.40
CA GLY A 13 -4.98 -1.77 4.78
C GLY A 13 -3.64 -1.34 5.38
N LEU A 14 -2.54 -2.01 5.02
CA LEU A 14 -1.19 -1.63 5.41
C LEU A 14 -0.77 -0.32 4.75
N LEU A 15 -1.02 -0.16 3.45
CA LEU A 15 -0.75 1.05 2.68
C LEU A 15 -1.43 2.26 3.32
N VAL A 16 -2.75 2.18 3.53
CA VAL A 16 -3.55 3.26 4.13
C VAL A 16 -3.04 3.64 5.52
N GLN A 17 -2.70 2.66 6.36
CA GLN A 17 -2.16 2.91 7.70
C GLN A 17 -0.74 3.47 7.70
N SER A 18 0.13 2.96 6.82
CA SER A 18 1.55 3.34 6.79
C SER A 18 1.76 4.73 6.19
N LEU A 19 0.90 5.10 5.25
CA LEU A 19 0.96 6.35 4.50
C LEU A 19 -0.05 7.39 4.99
N ASN A 20 -0.73 7.10 6.11
CA ASN A 20 -1.74 7.94 6.74
C ASN A 20 -2.82 8.47 5.77
N LEU A 21 -3.28 7.60 4.85
CA LEU A 21 -4.28 7.92 3.83
C LEU A 21 -5.70 7.81 4.40
N GLU A 22 -6.02 8.60 5.42
CA GLU A 22 -7.30 8.54 6.16
C GLU A 22 -8.54 8.73 5.26
N ASP A 23 -8.39 9.41 4.12
CA ASP A 23 -9.44 9.67 3.14
C ASP A 23 -9.60 8.55 2.09
N VAL A 24 -8.76 7.51 2.12
CA VAL A 24 -8.76 6.41 1.15
C VAL A 24 -9.31 5.14 1.79
N ASP A 25 -10.42 4.63 1.24
CA ASP A 25 -10.93 3.31 1.63
C ASP A 25 -10.00 2.22 1.04
N PRO A 26 -9.35 1.37 1.88
CA PRO A 26 -8.51 0.30 1.38
C PRO A 26 -9.25 -0.69 0.46
N ALA A 27 -10.56 -0.87 0.63
CA ALA A 27 -11.36 -1.73 -0.25
C ALA A 27 -11.62 -1.10 -1.63
N ALA A 28 -11.42 0.21 -1.77
CA ALA A 28 -11.53 0.93 -3.04
C ALA A 28 -10.21 0.98 -3.83
N ILE A 29 -9.09 0.55 -3.23
CA ILE A 29 -7.79 0.48 -3.91
C ILE A 29 -7.83 -0.58 -5.01
N ASP A 30 -7.51 -0.20 -6.24
CA ASP A 30 -7.40 -1.14 -7.34
C ASP A 30 -6.03 -1.84 -7.29
N PRO A 31 -5.96 -3.16 -7.09
CA PRO A 31 -4.68 -3.88 -7.02
C PRO A 31 -3.89 -3.86 -8.33
N GLU A 32 -4.56 -3.58 -9.46
CA GLU A 32 -3.90 -3.48 -10.77
C GLU A 32 -3.44 -2.05 -11.09
N ALA A 33 -3.82 -1.06 -10.27
CA ALA A 33 -3.42 0.32 -10.48
C ALA A 33 -1.97 0.57 -10.04
N ALA A 34 -1.31 1.52 -10.72
CA ALA A 34 0.01 1.96 -10.32
C ALA A 34 -0.04 2.63 -8.94
N LEU A 35 0.82 2.20 -8.01
CA LEU A 35 0.88 2.84 -6.69
C LEU A 35 1.57 4.22 -6.77
N PHE A 36 2.63 4.32 -7.59
CA PHE A 36 3.42 5.55 -7.75
C PHE A 36 2.91 6.42 -8.90
N ASN A 37 3.14 7.73 -8.79
CA ASN A 37 2.75 8.74 -9.78
C ASN A 37 1.22 8.79 -10.02
N ASP A 38 0.72 8.18 -11.09
CA ASP A 38 -0.63 8.44 -11.62
C ASP A 38 -1.78 7.66 -10.96
N GLY A 39 -1.51 6.67 -10.10
CA GLY A 39 -2.57 5.97 -9.37
C GLY A 39 -2.74 6.51 -7.95
N LEU A 40 -2.07 5.88 -6.97
CA LEU A 40 -2.23 6.30 -5.57
C LEU A 40 -1.47 7.60 -5.22
N GLY A 41 -0.71 8.16 -6.17
CA GLY A 41 0.01 9.42 -5.97
C GLY A 41 1.27 9.30 -5.12
N LEU A 42 1.76 8.08 -4.85
CA LEU A 42 2.89 7.89 -3.94
C LEU A 42 4.17 8.49 -4.50
N ASP A 43 4.93 9.13 -3.61
CA ASP A 43 6.26 9.64 -3.89
C ASP A 43 7.36 8.67 -3.45
N SER A 44 8.61 9.09 -3.61
CA SER A 44 9.78 8.28 -3.24
C SER A 44 10.00 8.15 -1.73
N ILE A 45 9.42 9.03 -0.92
CA ILE A 45 9.45 8.97 0.55
C ILE A 45 8.43 7.94 1.02
N ASP A 46 7.22 7.98 0.47
CA ASP A 46 6.14 7.03 0.72
C ASP A 46 6.60 5.59 0.41
N ALA A 47 7.33 5.40 -0.68
CA ALA A 47 7.92 4.11 -1.06
C ALA A 47 8.81 3.52 0.06
N LEU A 48 9.65 4.37 0.66
CA LEU A 48 10.58 3.99 1.72
C LEU A 48 9.85 3.67 3.02
N GLU A 49 8.83 4.47 3.36
CA GLU A 49 8.02 4.26 4.55
C GLU A 49 7.21 2.96 4.45
N LEU A 50 6.61 2.70 3.29
CA LEU A 50 5.94 1.45 2.99
C LEU A 50 6.90 0.25 3.06
N ALA A 51 8.08 0.35 2.45
CA ALA A 51 9.09 -0.71 2.51
C ALA A 51 9.53 -1.02 3.95
N LEU A 52 9.68 0.02 4.78
CA LEU A 52 10.00 -0.12 6.20
C LEU A 52 8.84 -0.74 6.99
N ALA A 53 7.60 -0.34 6.71
CA ALA A 53 6.41 -0.88 7.35
C ALA A 53 6.20 -2.36 7.01
N ILE A 54 6.34 -2.74 5.74
CA ILE A 54 6.34 -4.13 5.29
C ILE A 54 7.45 -4.91 6.00
N GLY A 55 8.66 -4.36 6.08
CA GLY A 55 9.77 -5.04 6.73
C GLY A 55 9.61 -5.22 8.24
N LYS A 56 8.96 -4.26 8.92
CA LYS A 56 8.60 -4.39 10.34
C LYS A 56 7.49 -5.43 10.55
N ARG A 57 6.47 -5.46 9.68
CA ARG A 57 5.30 -6.34 9.83
C ARG A 57 5.59 -7.80 9.45
N TYR A 58 6.30 -8.02 8.35
CA TYR A 58 6.60 -9.35 7.82
C TYR A 58 8.02 -9.84 8.16
N GLY A 59 8.82 -9.01 8.84
CA GLY A 59 10.19 -9.37 9.23
C GLY A 59 11.17 -9.48 8.06
N PHE A 60 10.86 -8.84 6.92
CA PHE A 60 11.63 -8.97 5.67
C PHE A 60 12.26 -7.62 5.26
N GLN A 61 13.58 -7.57 5.03
CA GLN A 61 14.20 -6.37 4.44
C GLN A 61 14.10 -6.45 2.91
N LEU A 62 13.33 -5.55 2.29
CA LEU A 62 13.44 -5.27 0.86
C LEU A 62 14.89 -4.80 0.59
N ARG A 63 15.65 -5.59 -0.16
CA ARG A 63 17.03 -5.32 -0.59
C ARG A 63 17.09 -5.10 -2.08
#